data_AF-A0A1E1LC86-F1
#
_entry.id   AF-A0A1E1LC86-F1
#
_cell.length_a   1.000
_cell.length_b   1.000
_cell.length_c   1.000
_cell.angle_alpha   90.00
_cell.angle_beta   90.00
_cell.angle_gamma   90.00
#
_symmetry.space_group_name_H-M   'P 1'
#
loop_
_entity.id
_entity.type
_entity.pdbx_description
1 polymer ?
#
loop_
_entity_poly.entity_id
_entity_poly.type
_entity_poly.pdbx_seq_one_letter_code
_entity_poly.pdbx_strand_id
1 'polypeptide(L)'
;MSKWVVKINASIVVKFAPNINVKPLGAFSIGTCNYLFMSYIEGDSLASHWNHLSLSLKSSIQSQLEDILQCLRKLPLPSKYLGSGEPPLCKDLRRHTRTSKRSISNEQEFRDFIMSSQREQNPVYHDLLTSVLSTNHAIVMTYGDLRAENIIVSQAGSDAIEITGLVDWELSGAYPEYWEYVKALAGVTWSLSDWYSYLPVATIGKHDLAWVQECLIDRLVL
;
A
#
# COMPACT_ATOMS: atom_id res chain seq x y z
N MET A 1 -23.46 0.54 21.28
CA MET A 1 -23.28 -0.75 20.57
C MET A 1 -23.47 -0.49 19.09
N SER A 2 -22.39 -0.20 18.36
CA SER A 2 -22.46 0.04 16.92
C SER A 2 -21.15 -0.47 16.32
N LYS A 3 -21.09 -1.78 16.06
CA LYS A 3 -20.00 -2.41 15.31
C LYS A 3 -20.39 -2.29 13.84
N TRP A 4 -19.67 -1.46 13.09
CA TRP A 4 -19.85 -1.37 11.66
C TRP A 4 -19.12 -2.52 10.95
N VAL A 5 -19.75 -3.01 9.89
CA VAL A 5 -19.27 -4.11 9.06
C VAL A 5 -18.50 -3.50 7.89
N VAL A 6 -17.18 -3.67 7.86
CA VAL A 6 -16.37 -3.30 6.68
C VAL A 6 -16.20 -4.55 5.81
N LYS A 7 -16.65 -4.46 4.56
CA LYS A 7 -16.48 -5.51 3.55
C LYS A 7 -15.04 -5.44 3.05
N ILE A 8 -14.19 -6.37 3.49
CA ILE A 8 -12.79 -6.46 3.02
C ILE A 8 -12.57 -7.85 2.43
N ASN A 9 -11.98 -7.91 1.23
CA ASN A 9 -11.54 -9.16 0.64
C ASN A 9 -10.30 -9.67 1.38
N ALA A 10 -10.56 -10.61 2.29
CA ALA A 10 -9.68 -11.61 2.88
C ALA A 10 -8.19 -11.24 3.09
N SER A 11 -7.85 -11.31 4.38
CA SER A 11 -6.51 -11.55 4.97
C SER A 11 -5.49 -10.44 4.82
N ILE A 12 -5.54 -9.46 5.73
CA ILE A 12 -4.47 -9.09 6.65
C ILE A 12 -5.14 -8.35 7.80
N VAL A 13 -5.17 -8.96 8.98
CA VAL A 13 -5.28 -8.14 10.18
C VAL A 13 -3.87 -7.87 10.65
N VAL A 14 -3.59 -6.58 10.69
CA VAL A 14 -2.35 -5.93 11.05
C VAL A 14 -1.82 -6.50 12.37
N LYS A 15 -0.65 -7.13 12.31
CA LYS A 15 0.22 -7.37 13.47
C LYS A 15 1.49 -6.53 13.37
N PHE A 16 1.42 -5.38 12.69
CA PHE A 16 2.60 -4.76 12.07
C PHE A 16 2.79 -3.26 12.29
N ALA A 17 2.03 -2.64 13.20
CA ALA A 17 2.35 -1.30 13.69
C ALA A 17 2.49 -1.36 15.22
N PRO A 18 3.72 -1.27 15.78
CA PRO A 18 3.94 -1.43 17.22
C PRO A 18 3.22 -0.39 18.10
N ASN A 19 2.67 0.69 17.50
CA ASN A 19 1.98 1.77 18.20
C ASN A 19 0.51 1.98 17.75
N ILE A 20 0.00 1.23 16.75
CA ILE A 20 -1.39 1.36 16.28
C ILE A 20 -2.18 0.15 16.79
N ASN A 21 -3.04 0.38 17.78
CA ASN A 21 -3.81 -0.65 18.48
C ASN A 21 -5.06 -1.11 17.69
N VAL A 22 -4.87 -1.61 16.48
CA VAL A 22 -5.96 -2.28 15.74
C VAL A 22 -5.96 -3.77 16.09
N LYS A 23 -6.99 -4.20 16.82
CA LYS A 23 -7.13 -5.60 17.25
C LYS A 23 -8.08 -6.36 16.31
N PRO A 24 -7.65 -7.48 15.70
CA PRO A 24 -8.59 -8.42 15.08
C PRO A 24 -9.60 -8.90 16.12
N LEU A 25 -10.89 -8.82 15.81
CA LEU A 25 -11.96 -9.38 16.62
C LEU A 25 -12.53 -10.68 16.02
N GLY A 26 -12.18 -10.98 14.76
CA GLY A 26 -12.55 -12.21 14.08
C GLY A 26 -12.88 -11.98 12.61
N ALA A 27 -13.05 -13.06 11.87
CA ALA A 27 -13.52 -13.02 10.48
C ALA A 27 -14.47 -14.19 10.23
N PHE A 28 -15.41 -14.01 9.30
CA PHE A 28 -16.22 -15.12 8.77
C PHE A 28 -16.62 -14.85 7.33
N SER A 29 -17.06 -15.89 6.63
CA SER A 29 -17.50 -15.80 5.23
C SER A 29 -18.94 -16.28 5.09
N ILE A 30 -19.73 -15.57 4.28
CA ILE A 30 -21.08 -16.00 3.85
C ILE A 30 -21.10 -15.98 2.33
N GLY A 31 -21.17 -17.17 1.73
CA GLY A 31 -21.04 -17.32 0.27
C GLY A 31 -19.71 -16.77 -0.22
N THR A 32 -19.76 -15.79 -1.13
CA THR A 32 -18.58 -15.10 -1.67
C THR A 32 -18.19 -13.85 -0.88
N CYS A 33 -18.92 -13.51 0.19
CA CYS A 33 -18.65 -12.33 1.00
C CYS A 33 -17.77 -12.70 2.20
N ASN A 34 -16.68 -11.95 2.37
CA ASN A 34 -15.80 -12.06 3.53
C ASN A 34 -16.02 -10.87 4.45
N TYR A 35 -16.13 -11.15 5.75
CA TYR A 35 -16.34 -10.17 6.79
C TYR A 35 -15.18 -10.22 7.76
N LEU A 36 -14.59 -9.07 8.04
CA LEU A 36 -13.54 -8.91 9.02
C LEU A 36 -13.99 -7.92 10.09
N PHE A 37 -13.84 -8.31 11.34
CA PHE A 37 -14.12 -7.50 12.51
C PHE A 37 -12.81 -7.08 13.13
N MET A 38 -12.68 -5.79 13.39
CA MET A 38 -11.53 -5.20 14.08
C MET A 38 -12.01 -4.18 15.11
N SER A 39 -11.15 -3.82 16.05
CA SER A 39 -11.42 -2.68 16.93
C SER A 39 -11.59 -1.42 16.11
N TYR A 40 -12.54 -0.57 16.53
CA TYR A 40 -12.72 0.74 15.92
C TYR A 40 -11.51 1.63 16.25
N ILE A 41 -11.03 2.35 15.24
CA ILE A 41 -10.01 3.39 15.38
C ILE A 41 -10.77 4.71 15.47
N GLU A 42 -10.59 5.43 16.57
CA GLU A 42 -11.19 6.74 16.74
C GLU A 42 -10.48 7.78 15.89
N GLY A 43 -11.26 8.63 15.23
CA GLY A 43 -10.79 9.65 14.31
C GLY A 43 -11.49 9.60 12.96
N ASP A 44 -11.05 10.47 12.08
CA ASP A 44 -11.58 10.64 10.74
C ASP A 44 -10.50 10.33 9.69
N SER A 45 -10.92 10.15 8.45
CA SER A 45 -9.97 10.02 7.34
C SER A 45 -9.15 11.30 7.17
N LEU A 46 -7.85 11.16 6.89
CA LEU A 46 -6.99 12.30 6.57
C LEU A 46 -7.48 13.03 5.32
N ALA A 47 -8.04 12.31 4.35
CA ALA A 47 -8.60 12.89 3.12
C ALA A 47 -9.68 13.96 3.40
N SER A 48 -10.51 13.78 4.43
CA SER A 48 -11.56 14.76 4.76
C SER A 48 -11.02 16.05 5.39
N HIS A 49 -9.78 16.02 5.89
CA HIS A 49 -9.14 17.15 6.57
C HIS A 49 -8.07 17.82 5.72
N TRP A 50 -7.46 17.09 4.79
CA TRP A 50 -6.21 17.45 4.11
C TRP A 50 -6.20 18.86 3.51
N ASN A 51 -7.27 19.24 2.81
CA ASN A 51 -7.37 20.54 2.16
C ASN A 51 -7.51 21.73 3.13
N HIS A 52 -7.80 21.46 4.40
CA HIS A 52 -7.92 22.46 5.46
C HIS A 52 -6.70 22.50 6.38
N LEU A 53 -5.74 21.58 6.21
CA LEU A 53 -4.53 21.56 7.03
C LEU A 53 -3.56 22.65 6.60
N SER A 54 -2.95 23.29 7.60
CA SER A 54 -1.81 24.17 7.39
C SER A 54 -0.59 23.37 6.92
N LEU A 55 0.38 24.07 6.32
CA LEU A 55 1.63 23.44 5.84
C LEU A 55 2.38 22.73 6.98
N SER A 56 2.38 23.29 8.19
CA SER A 56 3.02 22.68 9.36
C SER A 56 2.33 21.39 9.79
N LEU A 57 1.00 21.32 9.74
CA LEU A 57 0.24 20.10 10.04
C LEU A 57 0.48 19.02 8.99
N LYS A 58 0.53 19.38 7.70
CA LYS A 58 0.87 18.44 6.62
C LYS A 58 2.29 17.88 6.80
N SER A 59 3.27 18.71 7.14
CA SER A 59 4.63 18.25 7.47
C SER A 59 4.67 17.39 8.73
N SER A 60 3.83 17.67 9.73
CA SER A 60 3.71 16.81 10.92
C SER A 60 3.18 15.42 10.55
N ILE A 61 2.16 15.33 9.69
CA ILE A 61 1.65 14.05 9.17
C ILE A 61 2.74 13.29 8.41
N GLN A 62 3.50 13.96 7.54
CA GLN A 62 4.61 13.34 6.82
C GLN A 62 5.64 12.72 7.78
N SER A 63 6.05 13.46 8.82
CA SER A 63 6.99 12.96 9.84
C SER A 63 6.44 11.74 10.58
N GLN A 64 5.16 11.76 10.95
CA GLN A 64 4.52 10.61 11.62
C GLN A 64 4.48 9.38 10.72
N LEU A 65 4.20 9.56 9.42
CA LEU A 65 4.24 8.46 8.44
C LEU A 65 5.65 7.91 8.25
N GLU A 66 6.67 8.76 8.29
CA GLU A 66 8.06 8.30 8.25
C GLU A 66 8.35 7.37 9.43
N ASP A 67 7.99 7.75 10.65
CA ASP A 67 8.19 6.92 11.83
C ASP A 67 7.42 5.59 11.74
N ILE A 68 6.14 5.65 11.35
CA ILE A 68 5.28 4.46 11.22
C ILE A 68 5.84 3.49 10.17
N LEU A 69 6.18 4.00 8.98
CA LEU A 69 6.70 3.15 7.91
C LEU A 69 8.12 2.68 8.22
N GLN A 70 8.93 3.44 8.97
CA GLN A 70 10.25 2.98 9.39
C GLN A 70 10.12 1.79 10.35
N CYS A 71 9.14 1.83 11.26
CA CYS A 71 8.78 0.67 12.07
C CYS A 71 8.34 -0.51 11.22
N LEU A 72 7.52 -0.29 10.19
CA LEU A 72 7.09 -1.34 9.26
C LEU A 72 8.28 -1.99 8.53
N ARG A 73 9.21 -1.17 8.02
CA ARG A 73 10.43 -1.64 7.31
C ARG A 73 11.37 -2.48 8.18
N LYS A 74 11.35 -2.28 9.50
CA LYS A 74 12.18 -3.02 10.48
C LYS A 74 11.63 -4.42 10.79
N LEU A 75 10.41 -4.74 10.37
CA LEU A 75 9.83 -6.05 10.64
C LEU A 75 10.52 -7.15 9.83
N PRO A 76 10.69 -8.35 10.42
CA PRO A 76 11.19 -9.49 9.68
C PRO A 76 10.19 -9.89 8.59
N LEU A 77 10.71 -10.35 7.45
CA LEU A 77 9.86 -10.91 6.41
C LEU A 77 9.19 -12.19 6.94
N PRO A 78 7.86 -12.33 6.78
CA PRO A 78 7.12 -13.49 7.30
C PRO A 78 7.44 -14.78 6.54
N SER A 79 8.01 -14.66 5.34
CA SER A 79 8.31 -15.76 4.43
C SER A 79 9.42 -15.36 3.47
N LYS A 80 10.03 -16.35 2.81
CA LYS A 80 10.89 -16.15 1.63
C LYS A 80 10.11 -15.74 0.38
N TYR A 81 8.78 -15.91 0.39
CA TYR A 81 7.91 -15.56 -0.72
C TYR A 81 7.34 -14.14 -0.53
N LEU A 82 7.26 -13.39 -1.62
CA LEU A 82 6.69 -12.06 -1.72
C LEU A 82 5.16 -12.10 -1.58
N GLY A 83 4.59 -10.94 -1.27
CA GLY A 83 3.16 -10.74 -1.08
C GLY A 83 2.71 -10.97 0.35
N SER A 84 1.45 -11.40 0.50
CA SER A 84 0.81 -11.57 1.80
C SER A 84 -0.23 -12.71 1.79
N GLY A 85 -0.68 -13.10 2.98
CA GLY A 85 -1.55 -14.26 3.19
C GLY A 85 -0.78 -15.55 3.48
N GLU A 86 -1.51 -16.66 3.52
CA GLU A 86 -0.97 -17.99 3.81
C GLU A 86 -1.56 -19.02 2.82
N PRO A 87 -0.80 -19.49 1.82
CA PRO A 87 0.57 -19.06 1.47
C PRO A 87 0.60 -17.61 0.92
N PRO A 88 1.75 -16.90 1.00
CA PRO A 88 1.87 -15.55 0.45
C PRO A 88 1.63 -15.49 -1.06
N LEU A 89 0.79 -14.55 -1.48
CA LEU A 89 0.51 -14.23 -2.88
C LEU A 89 0.66 -12.73 -3.11
N CYS A 90 1.21 -12.35 -4.26
CA CYS A 90 1.31 -10.95 -4.65
C CYS A 90 -0.04 -10.46 -5.18
N LYS A 91 -0.42 -9.24 -4.78
CA LYS A 91 -1.57 -8.53 -5.31
C LYS A 91 -1.11 -7.25 -5.99
N ASP A 92 -1.73 -6.94 -7.12
CA ASP A 92 -1.49 -5.72 -7.87
C ASP A 92 -2.82 -5.09 -8.29
N LEU A 93 -3.16 -3.94 -7.70
CA LEU A 93 -4.32 -3.15 -8.09
C LEU A 93 -3.91 -2.12 -9.14
N ARG A 94 -4.50 -2.27 -10.33
CA ARG A 94 -4.47 -1.31 -11.45
C ARG A 94 -5.92 -0.99 -11.84
N ARG A 95 -6.33 -1.27 -13.08
CA ARG A 95 -7.75 -1.26 -13.48
C ARG A 95 -8.58 -2.36 -12.80
N HIS A 96 -7.97 -3.51 -12.56
CA HIS A 96 -8.54 -4.64 -11.84
C HIS A 96 -7.47 -5.23 -10.93
N THR A 97 -7.88 -5.78 -9.78
CA THR A 97 -6.96 -6.49 -8.89
C THR A 97 -6.48 -7.78 -9.54
N ARG A 98 -5.17 -7.94 -9.64
CA ARG A 98 -4.50 -9.18 -10.03
C ARG A 98 -3.96 -9.85 -8.79
N THR A 99 -4.02 -11.18 -8.76
CA THR A 99 -3.40 -11.98 -7.70
C THR A 99 -2.52 -13.03 -8.37
N SER A 100 -1.30 -13.21 -7.87
CA SER A 100 -0.40 -14.22 -8.40
C SER A 100 -1.03 -15.61 -8.24
N LYS A 101 -0.89 -16.46 -9.27
CA LYS A 101 -1.40 -17.84 -9.23
C LYS A 101 -0.47 -18.80 -8.48
N ARG A 102 0.75 -18.36 -8.23
CA ARG A 102 1.83 -19.10 -7.58
C ARG A 102 2.55 -18.19 -6.59
N SER A 103 3.27 -18.80 -5.66
CA SER A 103 4.22 -18.07 -4.81
C SER A 103 5.35 -17.50 -5.65
N ILE A 104 5.74 -16.27 -5.31
CA ILE A 104 6.80 -15.50 -5.96
C ILE A 104 7.95 -15.39 -4.96
N SER A 105 9.15 -15.78 -5.35
CA SER A 105 10.30 -15.94 -4.46
C SER A 105 11.37 -14.87 -4.62
N ASN A 106 11.30 -14.09 -5.70
CA ASN A 106 12.28 -13.06 -6.01
C ASN A 106 11.65 -11.95 -6.87
N GLU A 107 12.38 -10.87 -7.04
CA GLU A 107 11.93 -9.69 -7.79
C GLU A 107 11.73 -9.97 -9.28
N GLN A 108 12.52 -10.86 -9.89
CA GLN A 108 12.32 -11.20 -11.30
C GLN A 108 10.95 -11.86 -11.53
N GLU A 109 10.58 -12.82 -10.67
CA GLU A 109 9.26 -13.44 -10.73
C GLU A 109 8.13 -12.45 -10.42
N PHE A 110 8.39 -11.45 -9.57
CA PHE A 110 7.45 -10.36 -9.31
C PHE A 110 7.24 -9.49 -10.55
N ARG A 111 8.31 -9.18 -11.28
CA ARG A 111 8.26 -8.47 -12.56
C ARG A 111 7.44 -9.23 -13.59
N ASP A 112 7.70 -10.53 -13.75
CA ASP A 112 6.93 -11.37 -14.67
C ASP A 112 5.45 -11.40 -14.28
N PHE A 113 5.12 -11.29 -12.99
CA PHE A 113 3.75 -11.20 -12.52
C PHE A 113 3.07 -9.87 -12.87
N ILE A 114 3.72 -8.73 -12.64
CA ILE A 114 3.13 -7.41 -12.98
C ILE A 114 2.99 -7.25 -14.51
N MET A 115 3.88 -7.89 -15.27
CA MET A 115 3.84 -8.06 -16.72
C MET A 115 3.17 -9.38 -17.13
N SER A 116 2.00 -9.76 -16.58
CA SER A 116 1.27 -11.00 -16.96
C SER A 116 -0.13 -10.83 -17.64
N SER A 117 -0.44 -9.66 -18.20
CA SER A 117 -1.63 -9.38 -19.03
C SER A 117 -1.70 -10.01 -20.44
N GLN A 118 -2.92 -10.11 -20.96
CA GLN A 118 -3.20 -10.62 -22.31
C GLN A 118 -2.57 -9.81 -23.47
N ARG A 119 -2.15 -8.55 -23.26
CA ARG A 119 -1.49 -7.72 -24.30
C ARG A 119 -0.01 -8.05 -24.49
N GLU A 120 0.60 -8.80 -23.59
CA GLU A 120 2.03 -9.15 -23.58
C GLU A 120 2.43 -10.25 -24.55
N GLN A 121 1.51 -10.76 -25.36
CA GLN A 121 1.90 -11.64 -26.47
C GLN A 121 2.66 -10.90 -27.57
N ASN A 122 2.86 -9.57 -27.46
CA ASN A 122 3.75 -8.82 -28.33
C ASN A 122 5.20 -8.83 -27.76
N PRO A 123 6.13 -9.58 -28.37
CA PRO A 123 7.50 -9.72 -27.87
C PRO A 123 8.27 -8.39 -27.83
N VAL A 124 7.93 -7.42 -28.68
CA VAL A 124 8.61 -6.11 -28.71
C VAL A 124 8.37 -5.33 -27.42
N TYR A 125 7.14 -5.36 -26.89
CA TYR A 125 6.83 -4.67 -25.63
C TYR A 125 7.43 -5.39 -24.43
N HIS A 126 7.44 -6.72 -24.45
CA HIS A 126 8.08 -7.52 -23.41
C HIS A 126 9.59 -7.24 -23.33
N ASP A 127 10.29 -7.23 -24.47
CA ASP A 127 11.72 -6.95 -24.55
C ASP A 127 12.05 -5.52 -24.10
N LEU A 128 11.24 -4.55 -24.54
CA LEU A 128 11.38 -3.15 -24.11
C LEU A 128 11.23 -3.02 -22.59
N LEU A 129 10.14 -3.56 -22.01
CA LEU A 129 9.90 -3.52 -20.57
C LEU A 129 11.03 -4.22 -19.79
N THR A 130 11.48 -5.37 -20.27
CA THR A 130 12.57 -6.12 -19.64
C THR A 130 13.87 -5.31 -19.63
N SER A 131 14.15 -4.55 -20.70
CA SER A 131 15.36 -3.76 -20.84
C SER A 131 15.43 -2.52 -19.94
N VAL A 132 14.26 -1.95 -19.57
CA VAL A 132 14.21 -0.70 -18.81
C VAL A 132 14.01 -0.91 -17.32
N LEU A 133 13.31 -1.97 -16.92
CA LEU A 133 13.04 -2.24 -15.51
C LEU A 133 14.33 -2.66 -14.81
N SER A 134 14.62 -2.05 -13.65
CA SER A 134 15.73 -2.47 -12.79
C SER A 134 15.35 -3.72 -11.98
N THR A 135 16.34 -4.49 -11.56
CA THR A 135 16.23 -5.53 -10.53
C THR A 135 17.22 -5.22 -9.42
N ASN A 136 17.18 -6.01 -8.34
CA ASN A 136 18.09 -5.97 -7.20
C ASN A 136 17.70 -4.97 -6.11
N HIS A 137 16.40 -4.68 -5.98
CA HIS A 137 15.86 -3.93 -4.85
C HIS A 137 15.75 -4.82 -3.61
N ALA A 138 15.85 -4.21 -2.44
CA ALA A 138 15.58 -4.92 -1.20
C ALA A 138 14.10 -5.33 -1.13
N ILE A 139 13.83 -6.54 -0.62
CA ILE A 139 12.48 -6.99 -0.29
C ILE A 139 12.18 -6.60 1.16
N VAL A 140 11.11 -5.85 1.33
CA VAL A 140 10.74 -5.20 2.60
C VAL A 140 9.22 -5.27 2.79
N MET A 141 8.77 -5.13 4.03
CA MET A 141 7.34 -4.98 4.30
C MET A 141 6.85 -3.64 3.76
N THR A 142 5.84 -3.64 2.89
CA THR A 142 5.13 -2.46 2.38
C THR A 142 3.71 -2.43 2.91
N TYR A 143 3.18 -1.24 3.11
CA TYR A 143 1.77 -0.98 3.32
C TYR A 143 1.01 -1.09 1.99
N GLY A 144 1.55 -0.53 0.91
CA GLY A 144 1.09 -0.78 -0.46
C GLY A 144 -0.17 -0.03 -0.88
N ASP A 145 -0.81 0.72 0.04
CA ASP A 145 -2.00 1.53 -0.26
C ASP A 145 -2.01 2.86 0.52
N LEU A 146 -0.93 3.63 0.39
CA LEU A 146 -0.67 4.89 1.10
C LEU A 146 -1.51 6.07 0.57
N ARG A 147 -2.82 5.90 0.58
CA ARG A 147 -3.84 6.90 0.25
C ARG A 147 -4.26 7.65 1.51
N ALA A 148 -4.53 8.96 1.39
CA ALA A 148 -5.01 9.77 2.51
C ALA A 148 -6.37 9.26 3.04
N GLU A 149 -7.15 8.60 2.19
CA GLU A 149 -8.41 7.95 2.53
C GLU A 149 -8.23 6.85 3.59
N ASN A 150 -7.08 6.17 3.57
CA ASN A 150 -6.77 5.02 4.42
C ASN A 150 -5.99 5.39 5.70
N ILE A 151 -5.74 6.68 5.92
CA ILE A 151 -5.05 7.19 7.12
C ILE A 151 -6.10 7.79 8.04
N ILE A 152 -6.16 7.31 9.28
CA ILE A 152 -7.07 7.81 10.31
C ILE A 152 -6.31 8.79 11.19
N VAL A 153 -6.91 9.96 11.42
CA VAL A 153 -6.33 11.03 12.21
C VAL A 153 -7.29 11.52 13.29
N SER A 154 -6.72 11.98 14.39
CA SER A 154 -7.42 12.74 15.43
C SER A 154 -6.85 14.15 15.50
N GLN A 155 -7.72 15.13 15.58
CA GLN A 155 -7.33 16.53 15.72
C GLN A 155 -7.39 16.93 17.20
N ALA A 156 -6.23 17.24 17.78
CA ALA A 156 -6.10 17.69 19.16
C ALA A 156 -6.02 19.23 19.21
N GLY A 157 -7.15 19.89 18.95
CA GLY A 157 -7.24 21.36 18.89
C GLY A 157 -6.86 21.94 17.51
N SER A 158 -6.64 23.25 17.43
CA SER A 158 -6.37 23.94 16.15
C SER A 158 -5.02 23.60 15.52
N ASP A 159 -4.03 23.25 16.35
CA ASP A 159 -2.61 23.25 15.95
C ASP A 159 -1.93 21.88 16.08
N ALA A 160 -2.69 20.81 16.33
CA ALA A 160 -2.15 19.46 16.40
C ALA A 160 -3.04 18.43 15.71
N ILE A 161 -2.39 17.53 14.97
CA ILE A 161 -3.02 16.40 14.30
C ILE A 161 -2.15 15.16 14.52
N GLU A 162 -2.79 14.04 14.84
CA GLU A 162 -2.11 12.78 15.13
C GLU A 162 -2.69 11.66 14.27
N ILE A 163 -1.83 10.83 13.70
CA ILE A 163 -2.23 9.59 13.03
C ILE A 163 -2.57 8.56 14.08
N THR A 164 -3.86 8.22 14.18
CA THR A 164 -4.36 7.21 15.12
C THR A 164 -4.43 5.82 14.50
N GLY A 165 -4.37 5.72 13.17
CA GLY A 165 -4.29 4.41 12.52
C GLY A 165 -4.13 4.42 11.01
N LEU A 166 -3.75 3.25 10.49
CA LEU A 166 -3.72 2.93 9.07
C LEU A 166 -4.69 1.77 8.83
N VAL A 167 -5.58 1.89 7.83
CA VAL A 167 -6.62 0.89 7.52
C VAL A 167 -6.49 0.38 6.08
N ASP A 168 -7.25 -0.65 5.70
CA ASP A 168 -7.21 -1.18 4.33
C ASP A 168 -5.83 -1.73 3.90
N TRP A 169 -5.35 -2.72 4.66
CA TRP A 169 -4.06 -3.37 4.44
C TRP A 169 -4.09 -4.43 3.32
N GLU A 170 -5.11 -4.43 2.46
CA GLU A 170 -5.36 -5.53 1.52
C GLU A 170 -4.25 -5.71 0.47
N LEU A 171 -3.50 -4.64 0.19
CA LEU A 171 -2.36 -4.60 -0.74
C LEU A 171 -1.00 -4.69 -0.02
N SER A 172 -1.00 -4.76 1.31
CA SER A 172 0.23 -4.88 2.09
C SER A 172 0.90 -6.25 1.91
N GLY A 173 2.20 -6.31 2.19
CA GLY A 173 2.97 -7.55 2.08
C GLY A 173 4.47 -7.31 1.93
N ALA A 174 5.21 -8.38 1.65
CA ALA A 174 6.62 -8.31 1.32
C ALA A 174 6.80 -8.02 -0.18
N TYR A 175 7.33 -6.85 -0.52
CA TYR A 175 7.51 -6.40 -1.91
C TYR A 175 8.85 -5.67 -2.08
N PRO A 176 9.31 -5.44 -3.32
CA PRO A 176 10.45 -4.56 -3.58
C PRO A 176 10.26 -3.18 -2.94
N GLU A 177 11.32 -2.59 -2.41
CA GLU A 177 11.25 -1.34 -1.63
C GLU A 177 10.56 -0.19 -2.39
N TYR A 178 10.81 -0.08 -3.69
CA TYR A 178 10.24 0.94 -4.58
C TYR A 178 8.72 0.86 -4.69
N TRP A 179 8.13 -0.30 -4.41
CA TRP A 179 6.72 -0.58 -4.65
C TRP A 179 5.80 0.33 -3.81
N GLU A 180 6.23 0.68 -2.59
CA GLU A 180 5.50 1.62 -1.74
C GLU A 180 5.35 3.00 -2.41
N TYR A 181 6.45 3.52 -2.95
CA TYR A 181 6.47 4.83 -3.62
C TYR A 181 5.59 4.84 -4.87
N VAL A 182 5.69 3.80 -5.69
CA VAL A 182 4.89 3.65 -6.91
C VAL A 182 3.40 3.61 -6.58
N LYS A 183 3.00 2.80 -5.59
CA LYS A 183 1.58 2.64 -5.23
C LYS A 183 1.02 3.85 -4.52
N ALA A 184 1.80 4.54 -3.71
CA ALA A 184 1.39 5.83 -3.13
C ALA A 184 1.04 6.86 -4.21
N LEU A 185 1.83 6.94 -5.29
CA LEU A 185 1.57 7.85 -6.40
C LEU A 185 0.39 7.44 -7.28
N ALA A 186 0.15 6.13 -7.45
CA ALA A 186 -1.00 5.64 -8.20
C ALA A 186 -2.35 6.02 -7.55
N GLY A 187 -2.36 6.27 -6.24
CA GLY A 187 -3.53 6.69 -5.48
C GLY A 187 -3.79 8.20 -5.46
N VAL A 188 -2.96 9.03 -6.12
CA VAL A 188 -3.10 10.49 -6.09
C VAL A 188 -4.32 10.92 -6.91
N THR A 189 -5.20 11.70 -6.29
CA THR A 189 -6.43 12.22 -6.92
C THR A 189 -6.34 13.74 -7.12
N TRP A 190 -7.12 14.26 -8.08
CA TRP A 190 -7.20 15.69 -8.35
C TRP A 190 -7.68 16.51 -7.15
N SER A 191 -8.52 15.92 -6.29
CA SER A 191 -9.07 16.56 -5.09
C SER A 191 -8.06 16.72 -3.95
N LEU A 192 -6.95 15.99 -3.99
CA LEU A 192 -5.87 16.00 -3.01
C LEU A 192 -4.55 16.31 -3.70
N SER A 193 -4.55 17.35 -4.53
CA SER A 193 -3.51 17.59 -5.53
C SER A 193 -2.11 17.76 -4.95
N ASP A 194 -1.94 18.18 -3.69
CA ASP A 194 -0.62 18.33 -3.07
C ASP A 194 -0.21 17.17 -2.15
N TRP A 195 -1.08 16.16 -1.93
CA TRP A 195 -0.79 14.99 -1.08
C TRP A 195 0.55 14.32 -1.43
N TYR A 196 0.81 14.16 -2.73
CA TYR A 196 2.03 13.51 -3.22
C TYR A 196 3.32 14.22 -2.76
N SER A 197 3.25 15.52 -2.44
CA SER A 197 4.39 16.30 -1.97
C SER A 197 4.77 16.00 -0.53
N TYR A 198 3.87 15.33 0.22
CA TYR A 198 4.02 14.99 1.62
C TYR A 198 4.15 13.48 1.85
N LEU A 199 4.48 12.72 0.81
CA LEU A 199 4.84 11.32 0.97
C LEU A 199 6.11 11.18 1.83
N PRO A 200 6.22 10.12 2.66
CA PRO A 200 7.34 9.90 3.60
C PRO A 200 8.60 9.38 2.89
N VAL A 201 9.09 10.13 1.90
CA VAL A 201 10.17 9.72 0.98
C VAL A 201 11.51 9.50 1.66
N ALA A 202 11.75 10.05 2.85
CA ALA A 202 12.95 9.73 3.63
C ALA A 202 12.99 8.25 4.05
N THR A 203 11.83 7.62 4.20
CA THR A 203 11.70 6.22 4.60
C THR A 203 11.41 5.29 3.43
N ILE A 204 10.53 5.70 2.52
CA ILE A 204 10.09 4.82 1.41
C ILE A 204 10.95 4.98 0.15
N GLY A 205 11.87 5.95 0.14
CA GLY A 205 12.68 6.30 -1.01
C GLY A 205 11.91 7.10 -2.05
N LYS A 206 12.63 7.88 -2.86
CA LYS A 206 12.08 8.55 -4.03
C LYS A 206 12.44 7.75 -5.28
N HIS A 207 11.48 7.02 -5.82
CA HIS A 207 11.69 6.10 -6.94
C HIS A 207 11.04 6.59 -8.24
N ASP A 208 11.35 7.82 -8.64
CA ASP A 208 10.77 8.49 -9.82
C ASP A 208 10.90 7.63 -11.10
N LEU A 209 12.06 7.01 -11.32
CA LEU A 209 12.30 6.15 -12.49
C LEU A 209 11.44 4.88 -12.46
N ALA A 210 11.31 4.24 -11.29
CA ALA A 210 10.45 3.06 -11.15
C ALA A 210 8.98 3.42 -11.38
N TRP A 211 8.54 4.60 -10.92
CA TRP A 211 7.20 5.08 -11.20
C TRP A 211 6.96 5.33 -12.69
N VAL A 212 7.89 5.96 -13.40
CA VAL A 212 7.78 6.15 -14.86
C VAL A 212 7.69 4.80 -15.59
N GLN A 213 8.49 3.82 -15.17
CA GLN A 213 8.45 2.46 -15.70
C GLN A 213 7.08 1.80 -15.45
N GLU A 214 6.51 1.98 -14.26
CA GLU A 214 5.20 1.43 -13.92
C GLU A 214 4.06 2.09 -14.71
N CYS A 215 4.13 3.40 -14.97
CA CYS A 215 3.21 4.07 -15.89
C CYS A 215 3.30 3.52 -17.31
N LEU A 216 4.51 3.15 -17.77
CA LEU A 216 4.68 2.49 -19.07
C LEU A 216 4.05 1.09 -19.05
N ILE A 217 4.27 0.32 -17.99
CA ILE A 217 3.60 -0.98 -17.82
C ILE A 217 2.09 -0.78 -17.85
N ASP A 218 1.52 0.13 -17.05
CA ASP A 218 0.08 0.41 -17.04
C ASP A 218 -0.47 0.71 -18.43
N ARG A 219 0.27 1.47 -19.25
CA ARG A 219 -0.14 1.80 -20.62
C ARG A 219 -0.11 0.60 -21.56
N LEU A 220 0.83 -0.33 -21.39
CA LEU A 220 1.04 -1.46 -22.30
C LEU A 220 0.27 -2.73 -21.87
N VAL A 221 -0.03 -2.84 -20.57
CA VAL A 221 -0.58 -4.03 -19.90
C VAL A 221 -2.08 -3.90 -19.58
N LEU A 222 -2.64 -2.68 -19.61
CA LEU A 222 -4.09 -2.40 -19.59
C LEU A 222 -4.60 -2.16 -21.01
#